data_AF-A0A2S0NB85-F1
#
_entry.id   AF-A0A2S0NB85-F1
#
_cell.length_a   1.000
_cell.length_b   1.000
_cell.length_c   1.000
_cell.angle_alpha   90.00
_cell.angle_beta   90.00
_cell.angle_gamma   90.00
#
_symmetry.space_group_name_H-M   'P 1'
#
loop_
_entity.id
_entity.type
_entity.pdbx_description
1 polymer ?
#
loop_
_entity_poly.entity_id
_entity_poly.type
_entity_poly.pdbx_seq_one_letter_code
_entity_poly.pdbx_strand_id
1 'polypeptide(L)' 'MAAAASPRVGREDVAAYVARLAAEMVELARVADLHLLAYLADMTRLEAEQQVRLLRRTPQIGPAPQARDTRPPESR' A
#
# COMPACT_ATOMS: atom_id res chain seq x y z
N MET A 1 -22.03 -9.81 -19.45
CA MET A 1 -21.79 -9.74 -17.99
C MET A 1 -20.49 -9.01 -17.76
N ALA A 2 -20.54 -7.77 -17.27
CA ALA A 2 -19.34 -6.99 -16.97
C ALA A 2 -18.66 -7.60 -15.72
N ALA A 3 -17.40 -7.99 -15.86
CA ALA A 3 -16.57 -8.40 -14.73
C ALA A 3 -16.44 -7.21 -13.77
N ALA A 4 -16.95 -7.35 -12.54
CA ALA A 4 -16.76 -6.36 -11.50
C ALA A 4 -15.26 -6.17 -11.29
N ALA A 5 -14.74 -5.00 -11.65
CA ALA A 5 -13.34 -4.67 -11.46
C ALA A 5 -13.05 -4.68 -9.95
N SER A 6 -12.33 -5.69 -9.46
CA SER A 6 -11.87 -5.70 -8.08
C SER A 6 -11.13 -4.40 -7.80
N PRO A 7 -11.47 -3.66 -6.73
CA PRO A 7 -10.79 -2.42 -6.40
C PRO A 7 -9.30 -2.74 -6.22
N ARG A 8 -8.46 -2.16 -7.09
CA ARG A 8 -7.01 -2.32 -7.00
C ARG A 8 -6.57 -1.53 -5.78
N VAL A 9 -6.38 -2.22 -4.66
CA VAL A 9 -5.81 -1.64 -3.44
C VAL A 9 -4.44 -1.06 -3.80
N GLY A 10 -4.31 0.27 -3.68
CA GLY A 10 -3.10 0.99 -4.01
C GLY A 10 -2.05 0.87 -2.91
N ARG A 11 -0.78 1.13 -3.26
CA ARG A 11 0.29 1.19 -2.25
C ARG A 11 0.02 2.21 -1.15
N GLU A 12 -0.67 3.31 -1.48
CA GLU A 12 -1.09 4.31 -0.50
C GLU A 12 -2.09 3.72 0.49
N ASP A 13 -3.09 2.98 0.01
CA ASP A 13 -4.11 2.35 0.86
C ASP A 13 -3.48 1.35 1.83
N VAL A 14 -2.52 0.55 1.36
CA VAL A 14 -1.76 -0.38 2.21
C VAL A 14 -0.96 0.37 3.26
N ALA A 15 -0.22 1.42 2.87
CA ALA A 15 0.58 2.21 3.81
C ALA A 15 -0.31 2.90 4.87
N ALA A 16 -1.45 3.44 4.46
CA ALA A 16 -2.42 4.04 5.38
C ALA A 16 -3.02 3.00 6.34
N TYR A 17 -3.33 1.80 5.84
CA TYR A 17 -3.81 0.69 6.65
C TYR A 17 -2.77 0.27 7.70
N VAL A 18 -1.50 0.09 7.29
CA VAL A 18 -0.41 -0.28 8.20
C VAL A 18 -0.19 0.79 9.27
N ALA A 19 -0.23 2.08 8.91
CA ALA A 19 -0.10 3.17 9.87
C ALA A 19 -1.19 3.11 10.96
N ARG A 20 -2.45 2.88 10.56
CA ARG A 20 -3.57 2.74 11.51
C ARG A 20 -3.40 1.52 12.40
N LEU A 21 -3.08 0.35 11.82
CA LEU A 21 -2.90 -0.88 12.57
C LEU A 21 -1.74 -0.77 13.58
N ALA A 22 -0.64 -0.15 13.18
CA ALA A 22 0.50 0.09 14.06
C ALA A 22 0.12 1.00 15.23
N ALA A 23 -0.71 2.03 15.02
CA ALA A 23 -1.20 2.88 16.10
C ALA A 23 -2.05 2.10 17.12
N GLU A 24 -2.95 1.23 16.65
CA GLU A 24 -3.74 0.34 17.52
C GLU A 24 -2.82 -0.59 18.33
N MET A 25 -1.76 -1.12 17.71
CA MET A 25 -0.77 -1.96 18.39
C MET A 25 0.03 -1.22 19.46
N VAL A 26 0.35 0.07 19.25
CA VAL A 26 1.02 0.89 20.28
C VAL A 26 0.15 0.99 21.53
N GLU A 27 -1.14 1.29 21.35
CA GLU A 27 -2.08 1.42 22.48
C GLU A 27 -2.23 0.10 23.24
N LEU A 28 -2.39 -1.02 22.53
CA LEU A 28 -2.45 -2.35 23.15
C LEU A 28 -1.15 -2.71 23.89
N ALA A 29 0.00 -2.43 23.29
CA ALA A 29 1.30 -2.71 23.89
C ALA A 29 1.55 -1.86 25.14
N ARG A 30 1.10 -0.60 25.16
CA ARG A 30 1.16 0.27 26.34
C ARG A 30 0.29 -0.25 27.48
N VAL A 31 -0.94 -0.65 27.19
CA VAL A 31 -1.85 -1.25 28.20
C VAL A 31 -1.29 -2.53 28.80
N ALA A 32 -0.51 -3.28 28.02
CA ALA A 32 0.12 -4.53 28.44
C ALA A 32 1.56 -4.37 29.00
N ASP A 33 2.05 -3.13 29.20
CA ASP A 33 3.43 -2.81 29.64
C ASP A 33 4.55 -3.44 28.75
N LEU A 34 4.26 -3.66 27.48
CA LEU A 34 5.20 -4.18 26.48
C LEU A 34 5.97 -3.03 25.82
N HIS A 35 6.79 -2.32 26.58
CA HIS A 35 7.42 -1.06 26.13
C HIS A 35 8.24 -1.19 24.85
N LEU A 36 9.02 -2.27 24.69
CA LEU A 36 9.81 -2.49 23.46
C LEU A 36 8.89 -2.69 22.24
N LEU A 37 7.79 -3.42 22.41
CA LEU A 37 6.82 -3.63 21.33
C LEU A 37 6.10 -2.33 20.98
N ALA A 38 5.71 -1.54 21.98
CA ALA A 38 5.11 -0.22 21.77
C ALA A 38 6.06 0.69 20.98
N TYR A 39 7.36 0.67 21.29
CA TYR A 39 8.37 1.42 20.55
C TYR A 39 8.49 0.95 19.09
N LEU A 40 8.61 -0.35 18.84
CA LEU A 40 8.74 -0.89 17.49
C LEU A 40 7.47 -0.65 16.65
N ALA A 41 6.29 -0.75 17.26
CA ALA A 41 5.03 -0.44 16.61
C ALA A 41 4.93 1.06 16.26
N ASP A 42 5.40 1.95 17.14
CA ASP A 42 5.39 3.38 16.87
C ASP A 42 6.36 3.76 15.74
N MET A 43 7.55 3.14 15.71
CA MET A 43 8.48 3.29 14.58
C MET A 43 7.86 2.82 13.26
N THR A 44 7.20 1.66 13.28
CA THR A 44 6.47 1.13 12.11
C THR A 44 5.39 2.10 11.62
N ARG A 45 4.63 2.70 12.56
CA ARG A 45 3.62 3.73 12.25
C ARG A 45 4.26 4.92 11.55
N LEU A 46 5.34 5.47 12.11
CA LEU A 46 6.02 6.65 11.56
C LEU A 46 6.55 6.41 10.15
N GLU A 47 7.12 5.24 9.88
CA GLU A 47 7.57 4.86 8.53
C GLU A 47 6.40 4.72 7.55
N ALA A 48 5.31 4.07 7.96
CA ALA A 48 4.13 3.92 7.12
C ALA A 48 3.48 5.28 6.78
N GLU A 49 3.37 6.19 7.76
CA GLU A 49 2.91 7.56 7.52
C GLU A 49 3.84 8.32 6.58
N GLN A 50 5.16 8.11 6.69
CA GLN A 50 6.12 8.69 5.75
C GLN A 50 5.89 8.18 4.33
N GLN A 51 5.63 6.88 4.16
CA GLN A 51 5.30 6.31 2.84
C GLN A 51 4.03 6.92 2.26
N VAL A 52 2.97 7.09 3.06
CA VAL A 52 1.75 7.79 2.61
C VAL A 52 2.09 9.20 2.12
N ARG A 53 2.91 9.96 2.86
CA ARG A 53 3.33 11.32 2.46
C ARG A 53 4.12 11.31 1.14
N LEU A 54 5.01 10.34 0.93
CA LEU A 54 5.80 10.21 -0.29
C LEU A 54 4.94 9.84 -1.50
N LEU A 55 4.00 8.90 -1.31
CA LEU A 55 3.10 8.44 -2.36
C LEU A 55 2.11 9.53 -2.77
N ARG A 56 1.60 10.33 -1.83
CA ARG A 56 0.75 11.49 -2.15
C ARG A 56 1.48 12.58 -2.94
N ARG A 57 2.79 12.74 -2.70
CA ARG A 57 3.64 13.70 -3.43
C ARG A 57 4.03 13.22 -4.82
N THR A 58 3.97 11.91 -5.07
CA THR A 58 4.40 11.31 -6.32
C THR A 58 3.16 10.78 -7.04
N PRO A 59 2.56 11.51 -7.99
CA PRO A 59 1.43 11.01 -8.74
C PRO A 59 1.82 9.67 -9.38
N GLN A 60 1.06 8.62 -9.13
CA GLN A 60 1.23 7.35 -9.83
C GLN A 60 0.95 7.60 -11.31
N ILE A 61 2.01 7.73 -12.10
CA ILE A 61 1.95 7.49 -13.54
C ILE A 61 1.63 6.00 -13.66
N GLY A 62 0.37 5.68 -13.94
CA GLY A 62 -0.12 4.30 -14.02
C GLY A 62 0.67 3.47 -15.03
N PRO A 63 0.61 2.13 -14.94
CA PRO A 63 1.29 1.27 -15.90
C PRO A 63 0.76 1.59 -17.31
N ALA A 64 1.68 1.92 -18.22
CA ALA A 64 1.37 2.14 -19.62
C ALA A 64 0.48 1.01 -20.14
N PRO A 65 -0.59 1.29 -20.92
CA PRO A 65 -1.39 0.25 -21.52
C PRO A 65 -0.45 -0.62 -22.36
N GLN A 66 -0.42 -1.93 -22.06
CA GLN A 66 0.29 -2.91 -22.87
C GLN A 66 -0.42 -3.01 -24.22
N ALA A 67 -0.16 -2.07 -25.11
CA ALA A 67 -0.40 -2.22 -26.53
C ALA A 67 0.70 -3.13 -27.09
N ARG A 68 0.57 -4.43 -26.83
CA ARG A 68 1.18 -5.46 -27.69
C ARG A 68 0.11 -6.47 -28.04
N ASP A 69 -0.89 -5.97 -28.74
CA ASP A 69 -1.72 -6.78 -29.61
C ASP A 69 -1.51 -6.29 -31.04
N THR A 70 -0.43 -6.76 -31.65
CA THR A 70 -0.31 -6.85 -33.10
C THR A 70 0.45 -8.13 -33.40
N ARG A 71 -0.27 -9.26 -33.46
CA ARG A 71 0.07 -10.31 -34.42
C ARG A 71 -0.08 -9.71 -35.82
N PRO A 72 0.91 -9.84 -36.70
CA PRO A 72 0.64 -10.01 -38.12
C PRO A 72 0.69 -11.50 -38.48
N PRO A 73 -0.05 -11.91 -39.53
CA PRO A 73 -0.29 -13.30 -39.89
C PRO A 73 0.92 -13.92 -40.60
N GLU A 74 0.88 -15.24 -40.65
CA GLU A 74 1.72 -16.10 -41.49
C GLU A 74 1.77 -15.62 -42.95
N SER A 75 2.96 -15.65 -43.55
CA SER A 75 3.09 -15.76 -45.01
C SER A 75 4.38 -16.51 -45.37
N ARG A 76 4.14 -17.74 -45.86
CA ARG A 76 4.91 -18.61 -46.77
C ARG A 76 6.33 -18.22 -47.16
#